data_AF-A0A4Q3WCS1-F1
#
_entry.id   AF-A0A4Q3WCS1-F1
#
_cell.length_a   1.000
_cell.length_b   1.000
_cell.length_c   1.000
_cell.angle_alpha   90.00
_cell.angle_beta   90.00
_cell.angle_gamma   90.00
#
_symmetry.space_group_name_H-M   'P 1'
#
loop_
_entity.id
_entity.type
_entity.pdbx_description
1 polymer ?
#
loop_
_entity_poly.entity_id
_entity_poly.type
_entity_poly.pdbx_seq_one_letter_code
_entity_poly.pdbx_strand_id
1 'polypeptide(L)'
;MKPALRHIAVTVVERGESRFGWQLLEQDREGQWKLLEESDNALPWYAAAMSAGLERLQSLVHDLATGPREAAVALPTAEAARRTRSTLFGFGQLK
;
A
#
# COMPACT_ATOMS: atom_id res chain seq x y z
N MET A 1 8.74 15.84 -6.63
CA MET A 1 7.34 15.49 -7.01
C MET A 1 6.72 14.78 -5.81
N LYS A 2 5.47 15.08 -5.44
CA LYS A 2 4.78 14.31 -4.39
C LYS A 2 4.40 12.93 -4.95
N PRO A 3 4.53 11.84 -4.17
CA PRO A 3 4.07 10.54 -4.64
C PRO A 3 2.57 10.55 -4.95
N ALA A 4 2.14 9.63 -5.82
CA ALA A 4 0.74 9.48 -6.20
C ALA A 4 -0.13 9.16 -4.96
N LEU A 5 -1.39 9.61 -4.99
CA LEU A 5 -2.36 9.25 -3.94
C LEU A 5 -2.77 7.79 -4.11
N ARG A 6 -2.86 7.07 -3.00
CA ARG A 6 -3.50 5.76 -2.95
C ARG A 6 -4.99 5.97 -2.76
N HIS A 7 -5.81 5.39 -3.62
CA HIS A 7 -7.26 5.44 -3.46
C HIS A 7 -7.68 4.28 -2.57
N ILE A 8 -7.99 4.57 -1.31
CA ILE A 8 -8.43 3.56 -0.34
C ILE A 8 -9.85 3.88 0.11
N ALA A 9 -10.75 2.90 -0.01
CA ALA A 9 -12.13 2.98 0.46
C ALA A 9 -12.29 2.13 1.73
N VAL A 10 -13.03 2.65 2.69
CA VAL A 10 -13.51 1.89 3.85
C VAL A 10 -14.94 1.46 3.56
N THR A 11 -15.21 0.16 3.65
CA THR A 11 -16.56 -0.39 3.54
C THR A 11 -16.90 -1.18 4.80
N VAL A 12 -18.19 -1.27 5.11
CA VAL A 12 -18.70 -2.13 6.17
C VAL A 12 -19.48 -3.26 5.50
N VAL A 13 -19.22 -4.48 5.94
CA VAL A 13 -19.82 -5.71 5.41
C VAL A 13 -20.50 -6.50 6.52
N GLU A 14 -21.57 -7.21 6.20
CA GLU A 14 -22.21 -8.13 7.15
C GLU A 14 -21.44 -9.46 7.20
N ARG A 15 -21.14 -9.94 8.40
CA ARG A 15 -20.34 -11.13 8.71
C ARG A 15 -21.15 -12.03 9.64
N GLY A 16 -22.10 -12.75 9.07
CA GLY A 16 -23.09 -13.56 9.81
C GLY A 16 -24.25 -12.71 10.33
N GLU A 17 -25.17 -13.34 11.07
CA GLU A 17 -26.44 -12.71 11.47
C GLU A 17 -26.24 -11.39 12.24
N SER A 18 -26.52 -10.26 11.59
CA SER A 18 -26.50 -8.93 12.20
C SER A 18 -25.17 -8.52 12.85
N ARG A 19 -24.05 -9.06 12.38
CA ARG A 19 -22.71 -8.61 12.80
C ARG A 19 -21.97 -7.98 11.64
N PHE A 20 -21.15 -6.98 11.94
CA PHE A 20 -20.53 -6.10 10.96
C PHE A 20 -19.02 -6.19 11.04
N GLY A 21 -18.37 -6.47 9.92
CA GLY A 21 -16.93 -6.27 9.75
C GLY A 21 -16.65 -5.04 8.90
N TRP A 22 -15.39 -4.63 8.84
CA TRP A 22 -14.93 -3.61 7.90
C TRP A 22 -13.94 -4.21 6.89
N GLN A 23 -13.87 -3.59 5.71
CA GLN A 23 -12.85 -3.88 4.71
C GLN A 23 -12.23 -2.56 4.23
N LEU A 24 -10.92 -2.58 4.02
CA LEU A 24 -10.18 -1.57 3.28
C LEU A 24 -9.96 -2.11 1.88
N LEU A 25 -10.43 -1.37 0.88
CA LEU A 25 -10.21 -1.68 -0.53
C LEU A 25 -9.27 -0.63 -1.12
N GLU A 26 -8.27 -1.05 -1.87
CA GLU A 26 -7.38 -0.17 -2.62
C GLU A 26 -7.65 -0.30 -4.12
N GLN A 27 -7.73 0.84 -4.80
CA GLN A 27 -7.85 0.87 -6.25
C GLN A 27 -6.47 0.69 -6.89
N ASP A 28 -6.34 -0.29 -7.78
CA ASP A 28 -5.13 -0.46 -8.59
C ASP A 28 -5.06 0.54 -9.75
N ARG A 29 -3.98 0.45 -10.53
CA ARG A 29 -3.72 1.36 -11.65
C ARG A 29 -4.70 1.17 -12.81
N GLU A 30 -5.31 -0.01 -12.88
CA GLU A 30 -6.34 -0.37 -13.84
C GLU A 30 -7.75 0.03 -13.35
N GLY A 31 -7.84 0.69 -12.19
CA GLY A 31 -9.09 1.18 -11.62
C GLY A 31 -9.91 0.13 -10.88
N GLN A 32 -9.37 -1.08 -10.67
CA GLN A 32 -10.05 -2.18 -9.99
C GLN A 32 -9.85 -2.09 -8.48
N TRP A 33 -10.92 -2.31 -7.72
CA TRP A 33 -10.85 -2.37 -6.27
C TRP A 33 -10.38 -3.75 -5.81
N LYS A 34 -9.31 -3.78 -5.02
CA LYS A 34 -8.73 -4.98 -4.42
C LYS A 34 -8.76 -4.89 -2.91
N LEU A 35 -8.96 -6.02 -2.25
CA LEU A 35 -8.90 -6.09 -0.80
C LEU A 35 -7.48 -5.77 -0.34
N LEU A 36 -7.35 -4.74 0.49
CA LEU A 36 -6.10 -4.36 1.14
C LEU A 36 -6.02 -4.99 2.53
N GLU A 37 -7.09 -4.87 3.31
CA GLU A 37 -7.18 -5.41 4.67
C GLU A 37 -8.65 -5.58 5.08
N GLU A 38 -8.93 -6.46 6.04
CA GLU A 38 -10.25 -6.62 6.64
C GLU A 38 -10.19 -6.93 8.13
N SER A 39 -11.31 -6.70 8.82
CA SER A 39 -11.44 -7.04 10.23
C SER A 39 -11.51 -8.55 10.46
N ASP A 40 -10.68 -9.07 11.37
CA ASP A 40 -10.78 -10.46 11.83
C ASP A 40 -12.06 -10.73 12.65
N ASN A 41 -12.52 -9.71 13.39
CA ASN A 41 -13.66 -9.81 14.30
C ASN A 41 -14.84 -9.00 13.80
N ALA A 42 -16.03 -9.59 13.87
CA ALA A 42 -17.28 -8.90 13.58
C ALA A 42 -17.85 -8.22 14.84
N LEU A 43 -18.31 -6.99 14.68
CA LEU A 43 -18.84 -6.12 15.71
C LEU A 43 -20.38 -6.09 15.67
N PRO A 44 -21.05 -5.88 16.82
CA PRO A 44 -22.51 -5.90 16.87
C PRO A 44 -23.18 -4.67 16.24
N TRP A 45 -22.42 -3.62 15.89
CA TRP A 45 -22.97 -2.35 15.41
C TRP A 45 -22.24 -1.88 14.16
N TYR A 46 -23.00 -1.49 13.14
CA TYR A 46 -22.44 -0.90 11.90
C TYR A 46 -21.51 0.27 12.19
N ALA A 47 -21.90 1.18 13.09
CA ALA A 47 -21.11 2.34 13.45
C ALA A 47 -19.76 1.97 14.08
N ALA A 48 -19.72 0.90 14.88
CA ALA A 48 -18.48 0.41 15.49
C ALA A 48 -17.55 -0.21 14.44
N ALA A 49 -18.09 -0.92 13.45
CA ALA A 49 -17.30 -1.43 12.33
C ALA A 49 -16.74 -0.29 11.46
N MET A 50 -17.57 0.72 11.15
CA MET A 50 -17.14 1.90 10.40
C MET A 50 -16.03 2.66 11.11
N SER A 51 -16.17 2.93 12.41
CA SER A 51 -15.14 3.64 13.18
C SER A 51 -13.83 2.87 13.23
N ALA A 52 -13.88 1.56 13.48
CA ALA A 52 -12.69 0.71 13.49
C ALA A 52 -11.99 0.67 12.12
N GLY A 53 -12.75 0.63 11.02
CA GLY A 53 -12.20 0.72 9.67
C GLY A 53 -11.53 2.06 9.39
N LEU A 54 -12.11 3.18 9.85
CA LEU A 54 -11.52 4.52 9.73
C LEU A 54 -10.25 4.68 10.57
N GLU A 55 -10.23 4.14 11.78
CA GLU A 55 -9.02 4.10 12.62
C GLU A 55 -7.91 3.30 11.93
N ARG A 56 -8.26 2.15 11.33
CA ARG A 56 -7.28 1.35 10.59
C ARG A 56 -6.75 2.11 9.37
N LEU A 57 -7.61 2.73 8.58
CA LEU A 57 -7.20 3.57 7.46
C LEU A 57 -6.21 4.66 7.92
N GLN A 58 -6.51 5.37 9.01
CA GLN A 58 -5.64 6.40 9.56
C GLN A 58 -4.26 5.84 9.94
N SER A 59 -4.20 4.62 10.49
CA SER A 59 -2.93 3.98 10.84
C SER A 59 -2.03 3.65 9.64
N LEU A 60 -2.59 3.57 8.42
CA LEU A 60 -1.84 3.37 7.18
C LEU A 60 -1.23 4.67 6.63
N VAL A 61 -1.57 5.81 7.23
CA VAL A 61 -1.19 7.14 6.76
C VAL A 61 -0.21 7.77 7.75
N HIS A 62 1.03 8.00 7.31
CA HIS A 62 2.04 8.63 8.16
C HIS A 62 1.72 10.10 8.48
N ASP A 63 1.12 10.83 7.53
CA ASP A 63 0.67 12.22 7.69
C ASP A 63 -0.74 12.39 7.13
N LEU A 64 -1.71 12.47 8.04
CA LEU A 64 -3.14 12.59 7.72
C LEU A 64 -3.46 13.84 6.89
N ALA A 65 -2.69 14.92 7.00
CA ALA A 65 -2.91 16.13 6.20
C ALA A 65 -2.61 15.89 4.72
N THR A 66 -1.83 14.87 4.38
CA THR A 66 -1.42 14.58 3.00
C THR A 66 -2.07 13.32 2.41
N GLY A 67 -2.72 12.51 3.25
CA GLY A 67 -3.41 11.28 2.88
C GLY A 67 -2.46 10.11 2.54
N PRO A 68 -3.02 8.93 2.24
CA PRO A 68 -2.23 7.75 1.88
C PRO A 68 -1.56 7.98 0.52
N ARG A 69 -0.24 7.76 0.45
CA ARG A 69 0.56 7.98 -0.76
C ARG A 69 1.35 6.73 -1.12
N GLU A 70 1.61 6.54 -2.42
CA GLU A 70 2.53 5.50 -2.87
C GLU A 70 3.92 5.74 -2.26
N ALA A 71 4.61 4.67 -1.84
CA ALA A 71 6.00 4.80 -1.46
C ALA A 71 6.79 5.31 -2.68
N ALA A 72 7.58 6.37 -2.50
CA ALA A 72 8.45 6.83 -3.57
C ALA A 72 9.39 5.69 -3.94
N VAL A 73 9.25 5.14 -5.14
CA VAL A 73 10.19 4.16 -5.68
C VAL A 73 11.55 4.84 -5.71
N ALA A 74 12.42 4.49 -4.76
CA ALA A 74 13.80 4.94 -4.77
C ALA A 74 14.43 4.33 -6.03
N LEU A 75 14.61 5.15 -7.06
CA LEU A 75 15.41 4.77 -8.23
C LEU A 75 16.78 4.30 -7.71
N PRO A 76 17.32 3.17 -8.20
CA PRO A 76 18.66 2.75 -7.83
C PRO A 76 19.63 3.88 -8.17
N THR A 77 20.30 4.41 -7.16
CA THR A 77 21.29 5.46 -7.33
C THR A 77 22.37 4.99 -8.31
N ALA A 78 22.80 5.89 -9.19
CA ALA A 78 23.79 5.63 -10.24
C ALA A 78 25.13 5.05 -9.73
N GLU A 79 25.36 5.11 -8.41
CA GLU A 79 26.49 4.51 -7.71
C GLU A 79 26.48 2.97 -7.76
N ALA A 80 25.30 2.34 -7.70
CA ALA A 80 25.17 0.88 -7.86
C ALA A 80 25.50 0.43 -9.30
N ALA A 81 25.12 1.23 -10.31
CA ALA A 81 25.36 0.94 -11.72
C ALA A 81 26.83 1.11 -12.15
N ARG A 82 27.62 1.94 -11.44
CA ARG A 82 29.06 2.08 -11.70
C ARG A 82 29.87 0.88 -11.19
N ARG A 83 29.47 0.26 -10.08
CA ARG A 83 30.17 -0.92 -9.52
C ARG A 83 30.09 -2.15 -10.42
N THR A 84 28.99 -2.33 -11.15
CA THR A 84 28.84 -3.47 -12.08
C THR A 84 29.64 -3.30 -13.37
N ARG A 85 29.96 -2.05 -13.77
CA ARG A 85 30.73 -1.77 -14.99
C ARG A 85 32.24 -1.85 -14.80
N SER A 86 32.76 -1.80 -13.56
CA SER A 86 34.21 -1.87 -13.32
C SER A 86 34.78 -3.29 -13.29
N THR A 87 33.93 -4.33 -13.28
CA THR A 87 34.36 -5.73 -13.25
C THR A 87 34.36 -6.42 -14.61
N LEU A 88 33.96 -5.75 -15.70
CA LEU A 88 33.83 -6.38 -17.04
C LEU A 88 34.88 -5.94 -18.08
N PHE A 89 35.83 -5.07 -17.74
CA PHE A 89 36.89 -4.63 -18.67
C PHE A 89 38.27 -5.02 -18.13
N GLY A 90 38.71 -6.23 -18.47
CA GLY A 90 40.02 -6.79 -18.12
C GLY A 90 40.58 -7.70 -19.23
N PHE A 91 41.20 -7.06 -20.21
CA PHE A 91 42.35 -7.51 -21.02
C PHE A 91 42.37 -8.92 -21.64
N GLY A 92 42.36 -8.93 -22.98
CA GLY A 92 43.00 -9.99 -23.75
C GLY A 92 44.52 -9.96 -23.57
N GLN A 93 45.12 -11.14 -23.53
CA GLN A 93 46.52 -11.36 -23.86
C GLN A 93 46.61 -12.59 -24.76
N LEU A 94 47.23 -12.39 -25.91
CA LEU A 94 47.66 -13.42 -26.84
C LEU A 94 48.66 -14.37 -26.19
N LYS A 95 48.50 -15.68 -26.41
CA LYS A 95 49.51 -16.53 -27.06
C LYS A 95 48.93 -17.89 -27.42
#